data_AF-A0A0S7Y7H6-F1
#
_entry.id   AF-A0A0S7Y7H6-F1
#
_cell.length_a   1.000
_cell.length_b   1.000
_cell.length_c   1.000
_cell.angle_alpha   90.00
_cell.angle_beta   90.00
_cell.angle_gamma   90.00
#
_symmetry.space_group_name_H-M   'P 1'
#
loop_
_entity.id
_entity.type
_entity.pdbx_description
1 polymer ?
#
loop_
_entity_poly.entity_id
_entity_poly.type
_entity_poly.pdbx_seq_one_letter_code
_entity_poly.pdbx_strand_id
1 'polypeptide(L)'
;RADRVGGGARETSWRFERFKKKLVEVQKQPFSVTDLKVNGNDVMKVLNIHSGPIVGKVLNQLFDEVEEDKKKNERKYLLKRIKEISKKLV
;
A
#
# COMPACT_ATOMS: atom_id res chain seq x y z
N ARG A 1 -4.21 40.28 -30.20
CA ARG A 1 -4.71 38.99 -30.77
C ARG A 1 -3.71 38.62 -31.87
N ALA A 2 -3.30 37.33 -31.98
CA ALA A 2 -2.06 36.83 -32.61
C ALA A 2 -0.83 37.10 -31.72
N ASP A 3 0.03 36.16 -31.28
CA ASP A 3 0.58 34.98 -31.94
C ASP A 3 0.72 33.80 -30.96
N ARG A 4 -0.35 33.03 -30.75
CA ARG A 4 -0.28 31.74 -30.03
C ARG A 4 0.21 30.60 -30.92
N VAL A 5 0.55 30.86 -32.18
CA VAL A 5 0.80 29.81 -33.18
C VAL A 5 2.03 30.17 -34.04
N GLY A 6 3.21 29.98 -33.46
CA GLY A 6 4.50 30.01 -34.16
C GLY A 6 5.37 28.80 -33.81
N GLY A 7 4.77 27.60 -33.70
CA GLY A 7 5.44 26.31 -33.99
C GLY A 7 6.77 25.89 -33.31
N GLY A 8 7.20 26.44 -32.17
CA GLY A 8 8.55 26.19 -31.63
C GLY A 8 8.69 26.12 -30.10
N ALA A 9 7.87 25.34 -29.39
CA ALA A 9 7.95 25.27 -27.92
C ALA A 9 9.09 24.36 -27.39
N ARG A 10 10.18 24.95 -26.86
CA ARG A 10 11.13 24.45 -25.82
C ARG A 10 11.77 25.72 -25.20
N GLU A 11 12.11 25.92 -23.93
CA GLU A 11 12.46 25.09 -22.77
C GLU A 11 11.40 25.16 -21.66
N THR A 12 11.29 24.09 -20.86
CA THR A 12 10.42 24.07 -19.69
C THR A 12 10.90 25.06 -18.61
N SER A 13 9.98 25.84 -18.04
CA SER A 13 10.31 26.73 -16.91
C SER A 13 10.65 25.92 -15.65
N TRP A 14 11.59 26.41 -14.83
CA TRP A 14 11.90 25.86 -13.51
C TRP A 14 10.64 25.68 -12.63
N ARG A 15 9.63 26.55 -12.78
CA ARG A 15 8.35 26.44 -12.07
C ARG A 15 7.57 25.21 -12.50
N PHE A 16 7.55 24.93 -13.79
CA PHE A 16 6.84 23.79 -14.37
C PHE A 16 7.52 22.46 -14.00
N GLU A 17 8.85 22.42 -13.99
CA GLU A 17 9.60 21.25 -13.51
C GLU A 17 9.37 20.99 -12.01
N ARG A 18 9.37 22.04 -11.19
CA ARG A 18 9.06 21.92 -9.76
C ARG A 18 7.63 21.43 -9.52
N PHE A 19 6.67 21.91 -10.31
CA PHE A 19 5.28 21.44 -10.25
C PHE A 19 5.15 19.97 -10.64
N LYS A 20 5.80 19.54 -11.74
CA LYS A 20 5.86 18.12 -12.13
C LYS A 20 6.45 17.25 -11.03
N LYS A 21 7.57 17.65 -10.41
CA LYS A 21 8.19 16.91 -9.30
C LYS A 21 7.23 16.74 -8.12
N LYS A 22 6.52 17.81 -7.73
CA LYS A 22 5.51 17.75 -6.67
C LYS A 22 4.34 16.82 -7.03
N LEU A 23 3.87 16.86 -8.28
CA LEU A 23 2.81 15.95 -8.74
C LEU A 23 3.24 14.48 -8.62
N VAL A 24 4.46 14.16 -9.05
CA VAL A 24 5.01 12.80 -8.95
C VAL A 24 5.17 12.37 -7.49
N GLU A 25 5.57 13.29 -6.61
CA GLU A 25 5.71 13.02 -5.18
C GLU A 25 4.38 12.71 -4.50
N VAL A 26 3.34 13.50 -4.77
CA VAL A 26 2.00 13.33 -4.20
C VAL A 26 1.28 12.10 -4.77
N GLN A 27 1.61 11.69 -6.01
CA GLN A 27 1.06 10.49 -6.62
C GLN A 27 1.59 9.18 -6.03
N LYS A 28 2.64 9.20 -5.19
CA LYS A 28 3.10 8.01 -4.48
C LYS A 28 2.00 7.58 -3.50
N GLN A 29 1.21 6.59 -3.89
CA GLN A 29 0.23 6.02 -2.99
C GLN A 29 0.94 5.40 -1.78
N PRO A 30 0.49 5.71 -0.55
CA PRO A 30 1.02 5.04 0.63
C PRO A 30 0.67 3.55 0.55
N PHE A 31 1.58 2.72 1.07
CA PHE A 31 1.30 1.30 1.25
C PHE A 31 0.06 1.16 2.13
N SER A 32 -0.86 0.31 1.75
CA SER A 32 -2.15 0.12 2.41
C SER A 32 -2.36 -1.35 2.79
N VAL A 33 -3.29 -1.60 3.71
CA VAL A 33 -3.65 -2.97 4.12
C VAL A 33 -4.13 -3.80 2.92
N THR A 34 -4.69 -3.16 1.88
CA THR A 34 -5.11 -3.83 0.64
C THR A 34 -3.95 -4.28 -0.25
N ASP A 35 -2.73 -3.81 -0.01
CA ASP A 35 -1.53 -4.22 -0.75
C ASP A 35 -0.89 -5.51 -0.20
N LEU A 36 -1.40 -6.04 0.92
CA LEU A 36 -0.99 -7.33 1.46
C LEU A 36 -1.34 -8.47 0.49
N LYS A 37 -0.50 -9.52 0.42
CA LYS A 37 -0.78 -10.74 -0.36
C LYS A 37 -1.85 -11.65 0.26
N VAL A 38 -2.48 -11.22 1.34
CA VAL A 38 -3.55 -11.93 2.04
C VAL A 38 -4.71 -10.99 2.32
N ASN A 39 -5.92 -11.52 2.28
CA ASN A 39 -7.14 -10.76 2.53
C ASN A 39 -7.83 -11.20 3.82
N GLY A 40 -8.85 -10.46 4.27
CA GLY A 40 -9.66 -10.86 5.41
C GLY A 40 -10.28 -12.25 5.28
N ASN A 41 -10.65 -12.66 4.06
CA ASN A 41 -11.12 -14.02 3.77
C ASN A 41 -10.05 -15.09 4.04
N ASP A 42 -8.77 -14.81 3.75
CA ASP A 42 -7.70 -15.75 4.06
C ASP A 42 -7.52 -15.87 5.58
N VAL A 43 -7.57 -14.75 6.30
CA VAL A 43 -7.49 -14.72 7.78
C VAL A 43 -8.63 -15.53 8.40
N MET A 44 -9.87 -15.32 7.94
CA MET A 44 -11.04 -16.06 8.40
C MET A 44 -10.91 -17.57 8.17
N LYS A 45 -10.43 -17.98 6.99
CA LYS A 45 -10.21 -19.40 6.67
C LYS A 45 -9.10 -20.05 7.50
N VAL A 46 -8.02 -19.32 7.75
CA VAL A 46 -6.86 -19.84 8.51
C VAL A 46 -7.18 -20.01 9.99
N LEU A 47 -7.92 -19.06 10.55
CA LEU A 47 -8.25 -19.05 11.99
C LEU A 47 -9.61 -19.67 12.30
N ASN A 48 -10.40 -20.01 11.27
CA ASN A 48 -11.76 -20.51 11.38
C ASN A 48 -12.66 -19.61 12.25
N ILE A 49 -12.50 -18.29 12.09
CA ILE A 49 -13.26 -17.26 12.82
C ILE A 49 -14.28 -16.58 11.91
N HIS A 50 -15.34 -16.06 12.52
CA HIS A 50 -16.33 -15.24 11.83
C HIS A 50 -15.79 -13.84 11.54
N SER A 51 -16.42 -13.15 10.58
CA SER A 51 -16.14 -11.75 10.28
C SER A 51 -16.30 -10.90 11.55
N GLY A 52 -15.27 -10.13 11.89
CA GLY A 52 -15.29 -9.30 13.09
C GLY A 52 -14.05 -8.42 13.21
N PRO A 53 -14.00 -7.56 14.25
CA PRO A 53 -12.91 -6.61 14.46
C PRO A 53 -11.55 -7.28 14.64
N ILE A 54 -11.53 -8.55 15.06
CA ILE A 54 -10.32 -9.37 15.22
C ILE A 54 -9.59 -9.53 13.87
N VAL A 55 -10.33 -9.72 12.77
CA VAL A 55 -9.73 -9.85 11.42
C VAL A 55 -8.97 -8.59 11.04
N GLY A 56 -9.56 -7.42 11.29
CA GLY A 56 -8.91 -6.13 11.06
C GLY A 56 -7.66 -5.94 11.91
N LYS A 57 -7.69 -6.34 13.19
CA LYS A 57 -6.51 -6.29 14.07
C LYS A 57 -5.35 -7.14 13.54
N VAL A 58 -5.63 -8.36 13.07
CA VAL A 58 -4.61 -9.24 12.49
C VAL A 58 -4.04 -8.64 11.21
N LEU A 59 -4.88 -8.12 10.32
CA LEU A 59 -4.44 -7.49 9.07
C LEU A 59 -3.59 -6.24 9.33
N ASN A 60 -3.97 -5.40 10.29
CA ASN A 60 -3.19 -4.22 10.68
C ASN A 60 -1.81 -4.62 11.24
N GLN A 61 -1.77 -5.65 12.08
CA GLN A 61 -0.49 -6.11 12.64
C GLN A 61 0.44 -6.70 11.56
N LEU A 62 -0.12 -7.42 10.57
CA LEU A 62 0.66 -7.87 9.41
C LEU A 62 1.11 -6.70 8.54
N PHE A 63 0.27 -5.67 8.41
CA PHE A 63 0.59 -4.46 7.68
C PHE A 63 1.81 -3.76 8.30
N ASP A 64 1.81 -3.55 9.62
CA ASP A 64 2.93 -2.95 10.34
C ASP A 64 4.24 -3.74 10.12
N GLU A 65 4.18 -5.08 10.19
CA GLU A 65 5.35 -5.94 9.96
C GLU A 65 5.88 -5.87 8.52
N VAL A 66 5.01 -5.68 7.54
CA VAL A 66 5.36 -5.55 6.12
C VAL A 66 5.79 -4.12 5.77
N GLU A 67 5.27 -3.12 6.49
CA GLU A 67 5.69 -1.73 6.36
C GLU A 67 7.16 -1.58 6.78
N GLU A 68 7.57 -2.27 7.85
CA GLU A 68 8.98 -2.37 8.27
C GLU A 68 9.85 -3.16 7.28
N ASP A 69 9.36 -4.29 6.78
CA ASP A 69 10.09 -5.14 5.82
C ASP A 69 9.18 -5.66 4.70
N LYS A 70 9.22 -4.96 3.56
CA LYS A 70 8.43 -5.28 2.36
C LYS A 70 8.70 -6.69 1.81
N LYS A 71 9.84 -7.31 2.13
CA LYS A 71 10.14 -8.69 1.70
C LYS A 71 9.23 -9.72 2.38
N LYS A 72 8.62 -9.38 3.51
CA LYS A 72 7.69 -10.24 4.24
C LYS A 72 6.30 -10.30 3.60
N ASN A 73 6.02 -9.51 2.56
CA ASN A 73 4.75 -9.56 1.83
C ASN A 73 4.64 -10.79 0.90
N GLU A 74 4.98 -11.96 1.42
CA GLU A 74 4.81 -13.24 0.74
C GLU A 74 3.63 -13.99 1.34
N ARG A 75 2.74 -14.48 0.48
CA ARG A 75 1.52 -15.18 0.92
C ARG A 75 1.82 -16.33 1.89
N LYS A 76 2.86 -17.13 1.64
CA LYS A 76 3.27 -18.25 2.51
C LYS A 76 3.71 -17.78 3.90
N TYR A 77 4.49 -16.70 3.96
CA TYR A 77 4.95 -16.11 5.22
C TYR A 77 3.77 -15.56 6.02
N LEU A 78 2.92 -14.75 5.38
CA LEU A 78 1.76 -14.13 6.02
C LEU A 78 0.79 -15.17 6.59
N LEU A 79 0.52 -16.26 5.85
CA LEU A 79 -0.33 -17.36 6.33
C LEU A 79 0.22 -18.05 7.58
N LYS A 80 1.55 -18.23 7.66
CA LYS A 80 2.19 -18.77 8.87
C LYS A 80 2.08 -17.76 10.03
N ARG A 81 2.33 -16.49 9.73
CA ARG A 81 2.31 -15.41 10.73
C ARG A 81 0.93 -15.17 11.33
N ILE A 82 -0.14 -15.28 10.54
CA ILE A 82 -1.53 -15.23 11.01
C ILE A 82 -1.77 -16.20 12.17
N LYS A 83 -1.28 -17.44 12.07
CA LYS A 83 -1.42 -18.45 13.12
C LYS A 83 -0.65 -18.10 14.39
N GLU A 84 0.53 -17.50 14.24
CA GLU A 84 1.36 -17.06 15.37
C GLU A 84 0.73 -15.88 16.11
N ILE A 85 0.17 -14.91 15.39
CA ILE A 85 -0.52 -13.74 15.95
C ILE A 85 -1.77 -14.18 16.73
N SER A 86 -2.56 -15.09 16.15
CA SER A 86 -3.72 -15.67 16.84
C SER A 86 -3.35 -16.30 18.19
N LYS A 87 -2.22 -16.99 18.27
CA LYS A 87 -1.77 -17.64 19.50
C LYS A 87 -1.33 -16.65 20.59
N LYS A 88 -1.00 -15.40 20.22
CA LYS A 88 -0.66 -14.33 21.18
C LYS A 88 -1.87 -13.54 21.68
N LEU A 89 -2.99 -13.62 20.97
CA LEU A 89 -4.24 -12.91 21.29
C LEU A 89 -5.16 -13.72 22.21
N VAL A 90 -4.86 -15.01 22.39
CA VAL A 90 -5.46 -15.92 23.38
C VAL A 90 -4.55 -15.95 24.60
#